data_AF-A0A952P7R7-F1
#
_entry.id   AF-A0A952P7R7-F1
#
_cell.length_a   1.000
_cell.length_b   1.000
_cell.length_c   1.000
_cell.angle_alpha   90.00
_cell.angle_beta   90.00
_cell.angle_gamma   90.00
#
_symmetry.space_group_name_H-M   'P 1'
#
loop_
_entity.id
_entity.type
_entity.pdbx_description
1 polymer ?
#
loop_
_entity_poly.entity_id
_entity_poly.type
_entity_poly.pdbx_seq_one_letter_code
_entity_poly.pdbx_strand_id
1 'polypeptide(L)'
;MTRLLAEKKPFILAHWHGDELSLIHLARRYRIGTIVSTSKDGQLMNQVLIWLGASTSRGSSTRGGVGALKGLIRLVRNGNNCSFAVDGPKGPLHKVKPGVFEVSKALELPIFWVGVASDRSFLFKKSWNQASLPRPFARLKIQWHGPLSPIPPEADPRSPDLAQTLERELHAAKQQALASFAVPDTGC
;
A
#
# COMPACT_ATOMS: atom_id res chain seq x y z
N MET A 1 3.80 15.50 1.21
CA MET A 1 2.54 14.92 1.74
C MET A 1 1.58 15.97 2.28
N THR A 2 1.96 16.77 3.27
CA THR A 2 1.10 17.79 3.91
C THR A 2 0.45 18.76 2.91
N ARG A 3 1.19 19.18 1.89
CA ARG A 3 0.69 20.03 0.81
C ARG A 3 -0.38 19.35 -0.07
N LEU A 4 -0.20 18.07 -0.43
CA LEU A 4 -1.20 17.34 -1.23
C LEU A 4 -2.49 17.10 -0.45
N LEU A 5 -2.37 16.79 0.85
CA LEU A 5 -3.51 16.67 1.75
C LEU A 5 -4.25 17.99 1.90
N ALA A 6 -3.53 19.12 1.98
CA ALA A 6 -4.12 20.46 2.00
C ALA A 6 -4.81 20.83 0.67
N GLU A 7 -4.19 20.50 -0.46
CA GLU A 7 -4.73 20.73 -1.81
C GLU A 7 -5.78 19.68 -2.22
N LYS A 8 -6.09 18.70 -1.36
CA LYS A 8 -7.01 17.58 -1.61
C LYS A 8 -6.72 16.81 -2.91
N LYS A 9 -5.45 16.78 -3.33
CA LYS A 9 -5.02 16.04 -4.52
C LYS A 9 -4.84 14.56 -4.17
N PRO A 10 -5.39 13.63 -4.96
CA PRO A 10 -5.25 12.21 -4.70
C PRO A 10 -3.79 11.77 -4.86
N PHE A 11 -3.44 10.69 -4.17
CA PHE A 11 -2.11 10.07 -4.26
C PHE A 11 -2.21 8.54 -4.22
N ILE A 12 -1.11 7.87 -4.57
CA ILE A 12 -0.96 6.42 -4.43
C ILE A 12 -0.06 6.13 -3.23
N LEU A 13 -0.51 5.21 -2.36
CA LEU A 13 0.22 4.67 -1.22
C LEU A 13 0.67 3.24 -1.52
N ALA A 14 1.92 3.10 -1.90
CA ALA A 14 2.60 1.82 -2.09
C ALA A 14 3.05 1.24 -0.74
N HIS A 15 2.82 -0.05 -0.57
CA HIS A 15 3.24 -0.81 0.62
C HIS A 15 3.33 -2.30 0.27
N TRP A 16 3.94 -3.10 1.14
CA TRP A 16 3.95 -4.55 0.99
C TRP A 16 2.64 -5.16 1.48
N HIS A 17 2.18 -6.25 0.87
CA HIS A 17 0.99 -6.98 1.36
C HIS A 17 1.12 -7.35 2.85
N GLY A 18 2.33 -7.67 3.30
CA GLY A 18 2.56 -8.03 4.70
C GLY A 18 2.25 -6.93 5.72
N ASP A 19 2.19 -5.67 5.26
CA ASP A 19 1.99 -4.50 6.12
C ASP A 19 0.52 -4.05 6.18
N GLU A 20 -0.39 -4.66 5.40
CA GLU A 20 -1.80 -4.27 5.29
C GLU A 20 -2.49 -4.16 6.65
N LEU A 21 -2.35 -5.18 7.51
CA LEU A 21 -2.97 -5.21 8.85
C LEU A 21 -2.48 -4.09 9.76
N SER A 22 -1.24 -3.61 9.55
CA SER A 22 -0.71 -2.47 10.28
C SER A 22 -1.27 -1.15 9.75
N LEU A 23 -1.66 -1.08 8.47
CA LEU A 23 -2.11 0.14 7.80
C LEU A 23 -3.64 0.32 7.80
N ILE A 24 -4.44 -0.72 8.04
CA ILE A 24 -5.92 -0.65 7.92
C ILE A 24 -6.57 0.48 8.73
N HIS A 25 -6.00 0.86 9.88
CA HIS A 25 -6.53 1.93 10.73
C HIS A 25 -6.44 3.32 10.07
N LEU A 26 -5.61 3.48 9.04
CA LEU A 26 -5.46 4.70 8.26
C LEU A 26 -6.57 4.88 7.21
N ALA A 27 -7.37 3.85 6.94
CA ALA A 27 -8.33 3.81 5.84
C ALA A 27 -9.29 5.01 5.84
N ARG A 28 -10.02 5.22 6.94
CA ARG A 28 -10.95 6.35 7.09
C ARG A 28 -10.25 7.70 7.05
N ARG A 29 -9.11 7.84 7.75
CA ARG A 29 -8.38 9.12 7.88
C ARG A 29 -7.94 9.65 6.53
N TYR A 30 -7.47 8.77 5.64
CA TYR A 30 -6.98 9.16 4.32
C TYR A 30 -7.94 8.79 3.18
N ARG A 31 -9.19 8.40 3.47
CA ARG A 31 -10.19 8.01 2.45
C ARG A 31 -9.63 7.01 1.44
N ILE A 32 -9.13 5.89 1.94
CA ILE A 32 -8.41 4.90 1.14
C ILE A 32 -9.37 4.08 0.26
N GLY A 33 -9.05 4.01 -1.02
CA GLY A 33 -9.54 3.06 -2.01
C GLY A 33 -8.50 1.97 -2.26
N THR A 34 -8.90 0.69 -2.28
CA THR A 34 -7.97 -0.42 -2.58
C THR A 34 -8.64 -1.56 -3.37
N ILE A 35 -7.85 -2.52 -3.84
CA ILE A 35 -8.33 -3.71 -4.54
C ILE A 35 -8.37 -4.90 -3.58
N VAL A 36 -9.47 -5.66 -3.61
CA VAL A 36 -9.62 -6.86 -2.78
C VAL A 36 -10.03 -8.06 -3.64
N SER A 37 -9.41 -9.21 -3.39
CA SER A 37 -9.65 -10.48 -4.09
C SER A 37 -11.11 -10.94 -4.00
N THR A 38 -11.65 -11.50 -5.08
CA THR A 38 -13.00 -12.13 -5.10
C THR A 38 -13.11 -13.46 -4.36
N SER A 39 -12.04 -13.93 -3.70
CA SER A 39 -12.07 -15.14 -2.87
C SER A 39 -12.90 -14.97 -1.58
N LYS A 40 -13.22 -16.08 -0.90
CA LYS A 40 -13.91 -16.10 0.40
C LYS A 40 -13.14 -15.28 1.45
N ASP A 41 -11.85 -15.51 1.60
CA ASP A 41 -11.00 -14.75 2.53
C ASP A 41 -10.95 -13.26 2.15
N GLY A 42 -10.92 -12.97 0.85
CA GLY A 42 -11.01 -11.62 0.34
C GLY A 42 -12.37 -10.95 0.62
N GLN A 43 -13.46 -11.70 0.74
CA GLN A 43 -14.76 -11.16 1.13
C GLN A 43 -14.78 -10.78 2.62
N LEU A 44 -14.17 -11.58 3.49
CA LEU A 44 -13.99 -11.23 4.90
C LEU A 44 -13.18 -9.94 5.05
N MET A 45 -12.01 -9.88 4.40
CA MET A 45 -11.16 -8.67 4.43
C MET A 45 -11.88 -7.44 3.85
N ASN A 46 -12.66 -7.62 2.78
CA ASN A 46 -13.48 -6.55 2.21
C ASN A 46 -14.46 -5.96 3.22
N GLN A 47 -15.13 -6.80 3.99
CA GLN A 47 -16.08 -6.34 5.00
C GLN A 47 -15.39 -5.55 6.11
N VAL A 48 -14.23 -6.02 6.57
CA VAL A 48 -13.39 -5.33 7.57
C VAL A 48 -12.94 -3.97 7.04
N LEU A 49 -12.45 -3.91 5.81
CA LEU A 49 -12.00 -2.67 5.18
C LEU A 49 -13.14 -1.64 5.05
N ILE A 50 -14.33 -2.06 4.65
CA ILE A 50 -15.52 -1.20 4.57
C ILE A 50 -15.89 -0.67 5.97
N TRP A 51 -15.91 -1.53 6.99
CA TRP A 51 -16.18 -1.11 8.37
C TRP A 51 -15.15 -0.09 8.90
N LEU A 52 -13.90 -0.21 8.46
CA LEU A 52 -12.83 0.73 8.80
C LEU A 52 -12.82 2.00 7.91
N GLY A 53 -13.82 2.16 7.03
CA GLY A 53 -14.04 3.35 6.20
C GLY A 53 -13.25 3.39 4.89
N ALA A 54 -12.74 2.25 4.43
CA ALA A 54 -12.17 2.13 3.08
C ALA A 54 -13.26 1.97 2.01
N SER A 55 -12.95 2.40 0.79
CA SER A 55 -13.66 1.97 -0.41
C SER A 55 -12.89 0.83 -1.08
N THR A 56 -13.59 -0.16 -1.64
CA THR A 56 -12.94 -1.32 -2.25
C THR A 56 -13.42 -1.56 -3.67
N SER A 57 -12.49 -1.97 -4.52
CA SER A 57 -12.75 -2.51 -5.84
C SER A 57 -12.44 -4.01 -5.83
N ARG A 58 -13.23 -4.81 -6.54
CA ARG A 58 -13.17 -6.28 -6.47
C ARG A 58 -12.61 -6.86 -7.77
N GLY A 59 -11.73 -7.85 -7.66
CA GLY A 59 -11.37 -8.72 -8.78
C GLY A 59 -10.39 -9.82 -8.42
N SER A 60 -10.30 -10.84 -9.27
CA SER A 60 -9.36 -11.96 -9.08
C SER A 60 -8.08 -11.75 -9.88
N SER A 61 -6.99 -12.26 -9.33
CA SER A 61 -5.64 -12.28 -9.92
C SER A 61 -5.53 -13.13 -11.18
N THR A 62 -6.51 -14.02 -11.44
CA THR A 62 -6.59 -14.86 -12.66
C THR A 62 -7.65 -14.37 -13.63
N ARG A 63 -8.77 -13.85 -13.13
CA ARG A 63 -9.89 -13.34 -13.92
C ARG A 63 -10.45 -12.10 -13.23
N GLY A 64 -10.34 -10.93 -13.87
CA GLY A 64 -10.93 -9.68 -13.35
C GLY A 64 -9.95 -8.66 -12.75
N GLY A 65 -8.63 -8.88 -12.79
CA GLY A 65 -7.65 -7.90 -12.33
C GLY A 65 -7.76 -6.54 -13.04
N VAL A 66 -7.99 -6.53 -14.37
CA VAL A 66 -8.25 -5.30 -15.13
C VAL A 66 -9.52 -4.59 -14.66
N GLY A 67 -10.58 -5.35 -14.38
CA GLY A 67 -11.83 -4.81 -13.84
C GLY A 67 -11.64 -4.18 -12.47
N ALA A 68 -10.87 -4.84 -11.59
CA ALA A 68 -10.53 -4.30 -10.28
C ALA A 68 -9.73 -3.00 -10.39
N LEU A 69 -8.76 -2.95 -11.31
CA LEU A 69 -7.95 -1.75 -11.55
C LEU A 69 -8.80 -0.58 -12.06
N LYS A 70 -9.72 -0.84 -13.01
CA LYS A 70 -10.68 0.15 -13.50
C LYS A 70 -11.60 0.65 -12.37
N GLY A 71 -12.09 -0.26 -11.52
CA GLY A 71 -12.89 0.10 -10.35
C GLY A 71 -12.11 0.97 -9.36
N LEU A 72 -10.83 0.65 -9.11
CA LEU A 72 -9.95 1.47 -8.27
C LEU A 72 -9.74 2.87 -8.87
N ILE A 73 -9.48 2.97 -10.17
CA ILE A 73 -9.39 4.26 -10.89
C ILE A 73 -10.67 5.08 -10.70
N ARG A 74 -11.85 4.46 -10.77
CA ARG A 74 -13.14 5.13 -10.50
C ARG A 74 -13.25 5.62 -9.06
N LEU A 75 -12.81 4.83 -8.08
CA LEU A 75 -12.79 5.26 -6.68
C LEU A 75 -11.91 6.49 -6.47
N VAL A 76 -10.73 6.52 -7.11
CA VAL A 76 -9.81 7.65 -7.02
C VAL A 76 -10.39 8.91 -7.67
N ARG A 77 -11.02 8.77 -8.85
CA ARG A 77 -11.76 9.89 -9.49
C ARG A 77 -12.91 10.43 -8.64
N ASN A 78 -13.47 9.61 -7.75
CA ASN A 78 -14.48 10.03 -6.76
C ASN A 78 -13.88 10.63 -5.47
N GLY A 79 -12.58 10.93 -5.46
CA GLY A 79 -11.90 11.62 -4.36
C GLY A 79 -11.34 10.70 -3.28
N ASN A 80 -11.17 9.39 -3.54
CA ASN A 80 -10.41 8.50 -2.67
C ASN A 80 -8.91 8.58 -2.99
N ASN A 81 -8.06 8.36 -1.99
CA ASN A 81 -6.66 8.06 -2.23
C ASN A 81 -6.50 6.57 -2.54
N CYS A 82 -5.47 6.18 -3.28
CA CYS A 82 -5.25 4.78 -3.62
C CYS A 82 -4.27 4.14 -2.64
N SER A 83 -4.62 3.01 -2.03
CA SER A 83 -3.66 2.13 -1.36
C SER A 83 -3.43 0.88 -2.20
N PHE A 84 -2.17 0.60 -2.50
CA PHE A 84 -1.78 -0.45 -3.43
C PHE A 84 -0.70 -1.33 -2.80
N ALA A 85 -1.05 -2.59 -2.57
CA ALA A 85 -0.09 -3.59 -2.10
C ALA A 85 0.70 -4.12 -3.30
N VAL A 86 1.96 -3.68 -3.42
CA VAL A 86 2.69 -3.68 -4.70
C VAL A 86 3.23 -5.04 -5.13
N ASP A 87 3.41 -5.97 -4.18
CA ASP A 87 3.86 -7.34 -4.44
C ASP A 87 2.75 -8.26 -4.95
N GLY A 88 1.51 -7.79 -4.95
CA GLY A 88 0.33 -8.43 -5.51
C GLY A 88 -0.06 -9.78 -4.88
N PRO A 89 -1.30 -10.24 -5.08
CA PRO A 89 -1.92 -11.33 -4.32
C PRO A 89 -1.32 -12.74 -4.50
N LYS A 90 -0.36 -12.91 -5.42
CA LYS A 90 0.30 -14.20 -5.73
C LYS A 90 1.78 -14.23 -5.35
N GLY A 91 2.31 -13.13 -4.79
CA GLY A 91 3.74 -12.95 -4.64
C GLY A 91 4.49 -12.90 -5.98
N PRO A 92 5.83 -13.03 -5.97
CA PRO A 92 6.68 -13.29 -4.81
C PRO A 92 6.62 -12.18 -3.76
N LEU A 93 6.89 -12.53 -2.49
CA LEU A 93 6.98 -11.53 -1.43
C LEU A 93 8.06 -10.49 -1.78
N HIS A 94 7.74 -9.22 -1.58
CA HIS A 94 8.64 -8.10 -1.87
C HIS A 94 9.07 -7.96 -3.34
N LYS A 95 8.21 -8.37 -4.28
CA LYS A 95 8.43 -8.16 -5.73
C LYS A 95 7.39 -7.28 -6.37
N VAL A 96 7.76 -6.04 -6.68
CA VAL A 96 6.84 -5.01 -7.18
C VAL A 96 6.26 -5.42 -8.52
N LYS A 97 4.94 -5.25 -8.66
CA LYS A 97 4.18 -5.53 -9.88
C LYS A 97 3.77 -4.24 -10.59
N PRO A 98 3.54 -4.30 -11.91
CA PRO A 98 3.28 -3.12 -12.73
C PRO A 98 1.99 -2.37 -12.37
N GLY A 99 1.05 -2.99 -11.65
CA GLY A 99 -0.26 -2.40 -11.36
C GLY A 99 -0.21 -1.03 -10.67
N VAL A 100 0.79 -0.79 -9.81
CA VAL A 100 0.98 0.51 -9.15
C VAL A 100 1.38 1.61 -10.14
N PHE A 101 2.25 1.28 -11.10
CA PHE A 101 2.72 2.18 -12.14
C PHE A 101 1.65 2.45 -13.19
N GLU A 102 0.84 1.43 -13.53
CA GLU A 102 -0.32 1.56 -14.43
C GLU A 102 -1.35 2.57 -13.86
N VAL A 103 -1.63 2.50 -12.54
CA VAL A 103 -2.54 3.46 -11.88
C VAL A 103 -1.93 4.87 -11.84
N SER A 104 -0.64 4.97 -11.51
CA SER A 104 0.07 6.26 -11.51
C SER A 104 0.04 6.92 -12.88
N LYS A 105 0.32 6.16 -13.94
CA LYS A 105 0.28 6.62 -15.32
C LYS A 105 -1.13 7.03 -15.77
N ALA A 106 -2.14 6.21 -15.47
CA ALA A 106 -3.51 6.44 -15.91
C ALA A 106 -4.21 7.63 -15.20
N LEU A 107 -3.73 8.03 -14.03
CA LEU A 107 -4.32 9.10 -13.22
C LEU A 107 -3.36 10.28 -13.00
N GLU A 108 -2.14 10.22 -13.54
CA GLU A 108 -1.08 11.21 -13.35
C GLU A 108 -0.78 11.48 -11.87
N LEU A 109 -0.77 10.43 -11.04
CA LEU A 109 -0.63 10.56 -9.59
C LEU A 109 0.77 10.22 -9.09
N PRO A 110 1.28 10.98 -8.10
CA PRO A 110 2.52 10.64 -7.43
C PRO A 110 2.37 9.36 -6.60
N ILE A 111 3.46 8.60 -6.51
CA ILE A 111 3.54 7.39 -5.68
C ILE A 111 4.31 7.73 -4.40
N PHE A 112 3.62 7.69 -3.28
CA PHE A 112 4.23 7.63 -1.95
C PHE A 112 4.36 6.18 -1.53
N TRP A 113 5.34 5.90 -0.68
CA TRP A 113 5.47 4.59 -0.06
C TRP A 113 5.68 4.75 1.43
N VAL A 114 5.43 3.66 2.16
CA VAL A 114 5.61 3.64 3.61
C VAL A 114 6.56 2.55 4.06
N GLY A 115 7.41 2.91 5.02
CA GLY A 115 8.11 1.97 5.88
C GLY A 115 7.23 1.67 7.09
N VAL A 116 6.97 0.38 7.33
CA VAL A 116 6.14 -0.07 8.46
C VAL A 116 6.96 -0.99 9.34
N ALA A 117 6.98 -0.68 10.64
CA ALA A 117 7.66 -1.48 11.63
C ALA A 117 6.88 -1.47 12.96
N SER A 118 6.93 -2.59 13.67
CA SER A 118 6.29 -2.75 14.98
C SER A 118 7.31 -3.35 15.94
N ASP A 119 7.35 -2.88 17.19
CA ASP A 119 8.22 -3.45 18.24
C ASP A 119 7.83 -4.90 18.58
N ARG A 120 6.53 -5.19 18.57
CA ARG A 120 5.94 -6.50 18.89
C ARG A 120 4.81 -6.80 17.92
N SER A 121 4.93 -7.90 17.16
CA SER A 121 3.88 -8.35 16.25
C SER A 121 3.69 -9.87 16.28
N PHE A 122 2.52 -10.31 15.83
CA PHE A 122 2.27 -11.67 15.39
C PHE A 122 2.59 -11.76 13.89
N LEU A 123 3.61 -12.53 13.54
CA LEU A 123 4.02 -12.75 12.16
C LEU A 123 3.42 -14.07 11.64
N PHE A 124 2.59 -13.98 10.61
CA PHE A 124 1.96 -15.16 9.99
C PHE A 124 2.92 -15.85 9.00
N LYS A 125 3.97 -16.52 9.52
CA LYS A 125 5.04 -17.15 8.70
C LYS A 125 4.55 -18.22 7.71
N LYS A 126 3.41 -18.85 7.98
CA LYS A 126 2.79 -19.86 7.09
C LYS A 126 2.04 -19.25 5.91
N SER A 127 1.73 -17.95 5.98
CA SER A 127 1.09 -17.22 4.88
C SER A 127 2.14 -16.70 3.91
N TRP A 128 1.83 -16.75 2.61
CA TRP A 128 2.75 -16.29 1.56
C TRP A 128 3.16 -14.81 1.73
N ASN A 129 2.23 -13.98 2.19
CA ASN A 129 2.44 -12.53 2.38
C ASN A 129 3.14 -12.19 3.70
N GLN A 130 3.36 -13.19 4.57
CA GLN A 130 3.95 -13.01 5.89
C GLN A 130 3.39 -11.80 6.64
N ALA A 131 2.06 -11.67 6.66
CA ALA A 131 1.41 -10.53 7.29
C ALA A 131 1.85 -10.34 8.76
N SER A 132 2.02 -9.08 9.14
CA SER A 132 2.42 -8.68 10.48
C SER A 132 1.26 -7.95 11.16
N LEU A 133 0.72 -8.55 12.22
CA LEU A 133 -0.30 -7.95 13.07
C LEU A 133 0.36 -7.42 14.35
N PRO A 134 0.41 -6.09 14.56
CA PRO A 134 0.90 -5.52 15.82
C PRO A 134 0.16 -6.11 17.02
N ARG A 135 0.90 -6.46 18.07
CA ARG A 135 0.27 -6.95 19.32
C ARG A 135 -0.50 -5.81 19.99
N PRO A 136 -1.49 -6.10 20.86
CA PRO A 136 -2.07 -5.07 21.72
C PRO A 136 -0.96 -4.31 22.46
N PHE A 137 -1.06 -2.97 22.46
CA PHE A 137 -0.08 -2.04 23.06
C PHE A 137 1.32 -2.05 22.43
N ALA A 138 1.48 -2.64 21.24
CA ALA A 138 2.70 -2.51 20.45
C ALA A 138 2.88 -1.07 19.95
N ARG A 139 4.13 -0.62 19.91
CA ARG A 139 4.53 0.62 19.22
C ARG A 139 4.58 0.32 17.73
N LEU A 140 3.74 1.00 16.95
CA LEU A 140 3.74 0.93 15.49
C LEU A 140 4.36 2.21 14.91
N LYS A 141 5.41 2.06 14.10
CA LYS A 141 6.02 3.15 13.33
C LYS A 141 5.60 3.02 11.87
N ILE A 142 5.02 4.09 11.34
CA ILE A 142 4.72 4.24 9.91
C ILE A 142 5.43 5.50 9.44
N GLN A 143 6.45 5.33 8.58
CA GLN A 143 7.19 6.42 7.98
C GLN A 143 6.78 6.57 6.52
N TRP A 144 6.42 7.79 6.14
CA TRP A 144 6.02 8.12 4.77
C TRP A 144 7.22 8.65 3.99
N HIS A 145 7.38 8.18 2.76
CA HIS A 145 8.49 8.53 1.87
C HIS A 145 8.00 8.92 0.47
N GLY A 146 8.88 9.57 -0.28
CA GLY A 146 8.62 10.06 -1.63
C GLY A 146 8.14 11.52 -1.70
N PRO A 147 7.47 11.91 -2.80
CA PRO A 147 6.93 11.04 -3.84
C PRO A 147 7.93 10.66 -4.94
N LEU A 148 7.71 9.50 -5.57
CA LEU A 148 8.08 9.30 -6.96
C LEU A 148 7.11 10.11 -7.83
N SER A 149 7.65 10.85 -8.78
CA SER A 149 6.85 11.61 -9.74
C SER A 149 5.88 10.70 -10.51
N PRO A 150 4.73 11.23 -10.97
CA PRO A 150 3.81 10.48 -11.81
C PRO A 150 4.52 9.80 -12.99
N ILE A 151 4.13 8.56 -13.28
CA ILE A 151 4.71 7.81 -14.39
C ILE A 151 4.32 8.45 -15.74
N PRO A 152 5.27 8.81 -16.60
CA PRO A 152 4.98 9.47 -17.88
C PRO A 152 4.17 8.60 -18.86
N PRO A 153 3.40 9.21 -19.78
CA PRO A 153 2.68 8.51 -20.85
C PRO A 153 3.56 7.61 -21.74
N GLU A 154 4.82 7.98 -21.94
CA GLU A 154 5.80 7.28 -22.77
C GLU A 154 6.55 6.16 -22.02
N ALA A 155 6.55 6.17 -20.69
CA ALA A 155 7.24 5.17 -19.89
C ALA A 155 6.49 3.83 -19.91
N ASP A 156 7.22 2.70 -19.98
CA ASP A 156 6.63 1.37 -19.83
C ASP A 156 6.39 1.05 -18.34
N PRO A 157 5.13 0.88 -17.87
CA PRO A 157 4.83 0.52 -16.49
C PRO A 157 5.38 -0.86 -16.08
N ARG A 158 5.78 -1.70 -17.04
CA ARG A 158 6.39 -3.01 -16.81
C ARG A 158 7.92 -2.96 -16.80
N SER A 159 8.52 -1.77 -16.90
CA SER A 159 9.97 -1.60 -16.83
C SER A 159 10.53 -2.22 -15.54
N PRO A 160 11.53 -3.13 -15.65
CA PRO A 160 12.22 -3.68 -14.48
C PRO A 160 12.85 -2.60 -13.60
N ASP A 161 13.31 -1.49 -14.18
CA ASP A 161 13.99 -0.42 -13.44
C ASP A 161 13.04 0.32 -12.50
N LEU A 162 11.78 0.54 -12.92
CA LEU A 162 10.74 1.12 -12.07
C LEU A 162 10.45 0.20 -10.89
N ALA A 163 10.27 -1.09 -11.16
CA ALA A 163 10.01 -2.10 -10.13
C ALA A 163 11.17 -2.17 -9.13
N GLN A 164 12.40 -2.32 -9.61
CA GLN A 164 13.60 -2.42 -8.75
C GLN A 164 13.83 -1.15 -7.92
N THR A 165 13.57 0.02 -8.51
CA THR A 165 13.66 1.30 -7.78
C THR A 165 12.66 1.31 -6.62
N LEU A 166 11.38 1.04 -6.89
CA LEU A 166 10.36 1.04 -5.84
C LEU A 166 10.59 -0.08 -4.79
N GLU A 167 11.08 -1.26 -5.21
CA GLU A 167 11.50 -2.33 -4.29
C GLU A 167 12.57 -1.84 -3.31
N ARG A 168 13.65 -1.24 -3.83
CA ARG A 168 14.73 -0.71 -3.01
C ARG A 168 14.24 0.36 -2.04
N GLU A 169 13.42 1.29 -2.51
CA GLU A 169 12.89 2.38 -1.68
C GLU A 169 11.96 1.86 -0.57
N LEU A 170 11.11 0.87 -0.85
CA LEU A 170 10.28 0.22 0.16
C LEU A 170 11.09 -0.58 1.17
N HIS A 171 12.14 -1.27 0.74
CA HIS A 171 13.07 -1.95 1.65
C HIS A 171 13.81 -0.97 2.56
N ALA A 172 14.35 0.10 2.00
CA ALA A 172 15.04 1.15 2.75
C ALA A 172 14.10 1.80 3.79
N ALA A 173 12.88 2.13 3.39
CA ALA A 173 11.87 2.69 4.29
C ALA A 173 11.54 1.74 5.45
N LYS A 174 11.41 0.43 5.18
CA LYS A 174 11.18 -0.57 6.24
C LYS A 174 12.35 -0.65 7.22
N GLN A 175 13.59 -0.62 6.74
CA GLN A 175 14.78 -0.61 7.60
C GLN A 175 14.85 0.66 8.47
N GLN A 176 14.54 1.83 7.90
CA GLN A 176 14.48 3.09 8.65
C GLN A 176 13.40 3.06 9.73
N ALA A 177 12.24 2.47 9.44
CA ALA A 177 11.16 2.32 10.40
C ALA A 177 11.56 1.39 11.56
N LEU A 178 12.25 0.28 11.27
CA LEU A 178 12.80 -0.63 12.28
C LEU A 178 13.86 0.03 13.14
N ALA A 179 14.79 0.76 12.53
CA ALA A 179 15.86 1.46 13.24
C ALA A 179 15.34 2.50 14.24
N SER A 180 14.15 3.06 14.01
CA SER A 180 13.53 4.03 14.93
C SER A 180 13.18 3.45 16.31
N PHE A 181 13.17 2.13 16.48
CA PHE A 181 13.01 1.48 17.79
C PHE A 181 14.34 1.22 18.50
N ALA A 182 15.47 1.26 17.78
CA ALA A 182 16.80 1.02 18.34
C ALA A 182 17.43 2.29 18.95
N VAL A 183 16.93 3.47 18.59
CA VAL A 183 17.33 4.72 19.23
C VAL A 183 16.58 4.82 20.56
N PRO A 184 17.26 4.85 21.72
CA PRO A 184 16.61 5.14 22.98
C PRO A 184 15.93 6.51 22.85
N ASP A 185 14.67 6.62 23.31
CA ASP A 185 13.97 7.90 23.40
C ASP A 185 14.85 8.88 24.21
N THR A 186 15.64 9.71 23.52
CA THR A 186 16.25 10.90 24.10
C THR A 186 15.11 11.89 24.29
N GLY A 187 14.35 11.70 25.37
CA GLY A 187 13.37 12.68 25.83
C GLY A 187 14.10 14.01 26.07
N CYS A 188 13.68 15.03 25.33
CA CYS A 188 13.75 16.41 25.83
C CYS A 188 12.59 16.63 26.79
#